data_AF-A7HG10-F1
#
_entry.id   AF-A7HG10-F1
#
_cell.length_a   1.000
_cell.length_b   1.000
_cell.length_c   1.000
_cell.angle_alpha   90.00
_cell.angle_beta   90.00
_cell.angle_gamma   90.00
#
_symmetry.space_group_name_H-M   'P 1'
#
loop_
_entity.id
_entity.type
_entity.pdbx_description
1 polymer ?
#
loop_
_entity_poly.entity_id
_entity_poly.type
_entity_poly.pdbx_seq_one_letter_code
_entity_poly.pdbx_strand_id
1 'polypeptide(L)'
;MLGKRNEPKRWPRGQKFTLSPEGADAEAAYRNVVAESRSSGRAALDAALAAWAGPHRVAPADGVVLSELRGKRLGVPDLVRELEAAGIAADEVRASLERLVAAGVVAPIPLASQLGN
;
A
#
# COMPACT_ATOMS: atom_id res chain seq x y z
N MET A 1 12.69 19.83 18.63
CA MET A 1 12.47 18.38 18.82
C MET A 1 12.76 17.70 17.49
N LEU A 2 13.92 17.03 17.33
CA LEU A 2 14.15 16.22 16.13
C LEU A 2 13.24 15.00 16.19
N GLY A 3 12.25 14.94 15.30
CA GLY A 3 11.45 13.73 15.10
C GLY A 3 12.41 12.58 14.81
N LYS A 4 12.32 11.51 15.60
CA LYS A 4 13.05 10.27 15.31
C LYS A 4 12.67 9.87 13.88
N ARG A 5 13.61 9.95 12.95
CA ARG A 5 13.48 9.24 11.66
C ARG A 5 13.29 7.79 12.07
N ASN A 6 12.06 7.27 11.96
CA ASN A 6 11.82 5.85 12.13
C ASN A 6 12.77 5.15 11.16
N GLU A 7 13.70 4.36 11.68
CA GLU A 7 14.48 3.49 10.82
C GLU A 7 13.50 2.64 10.01
N PRO A 8 13.71 2.51 8.69
CA PRO A 8 12.82 1.72 7.85
C PRO A 8 12.73 0.32 8.43
N LYS A 9 11.50 -0.17 8.57
CA LYS A 9 11.23 -1.47 9.15
C LYS A 9 11.90 -2.52 8.26
N ARG A 10 13.00 -3.08 8.74
CA ARG A 10 13.72 -4.14 7.99
C ARG A 10 12.95 -5.43 8.08
N TRP A 11 12.14 -5.68 7.07
CA TRP A 11 11.50 -6.96 6.86
C TRP A 11 12.55 -8.06 6.60
N PRO A 12 12.31 -9.30 7.06
CA PRO A 12 13.15 -10.43 6.70
C PRO A 12 13.28 -10.58 5.18
N ARG A 13 14.41 -11.09 4.71
CA ARG A 13 14.61 -11.37 3.29
C ARG A 13 13.54 -12.37 2.83
N GLY A 14 12.89 -12.06 1.71
CA GLY A 14 11.83 -12.90 1.15
C GLY A 14 10.45 -12.69 1.77
N GLN A 15 10.29 -11.74 2.70
CA GLN A 15 8.97 -11.34 3.22
C GLN A 15 8.04 -10.96 2.05
N LYS A 16 6.87 -11.62 2.02
CA LYS A 16 5.78 -11.29 1.09
C LYS A 16 4.62 -10.65 1.84
N PHE A 17 3.77 -9.97 1.09
CA PHE A 17 2.63 -9.22 1.60
C PHE A 17 1.37 -9.56 0.80
N THR A 18 0.22 -9.43 1.44
CA THR A 18 -1.09 -9.59 0.81
C THR A 18 -2.10 -8.68 1.50
N LEU A 19 -3.23 -8.43 0.85
CA LEU A 19 -4.31 -7.64 1.45
C LEU A 19 -4.93 -8.42 2.61
N SER A 20 -5.25 -7.70 3.70
CA SER A 20 -6.21 -8.21 4.68
C SER A 20 -7.64 -8.13 4.12
N PRO A 21 -8.67 -8.69 4.78
CA PRO A 21 -10.05 -8.48 4.37
C PRO A 21 -10.42 -6.99 4.28
N GLU A 22 -10.04 -6.20 5.28
CA GLU A 22 -10.23 -4.74 5.27
C GLU A 22 -9.45 -4.06 4.14
N GLY A 23 -8.24 -4.56 3.84
CA GLY A 23 -7.47 -4.08 2.70
C GLY A 23 -8.09 -4.37 1.35
N ALA A 24 -8.79 -5.50 1.20
CA ALA A 24 -9.52 -5.83 -0.02
C ALA A 24 -10.71 -4.88 -0.24
N ASP A 25 -11.42 -4.53 0.83
CA ASP A 25 -12.50 -3.54 0.79
C ASP A 25 -11.95 -2.13 0.47
N ALA A 26 -10.83 -1.75 1.11
CA ALA A 26 -10.15 -0.48 0.86
C ALA A 26 -9.67 -0.36 -0.60
N GLU A 27 -9.13 -1.45 -1.17
CA GLU A 27 -8.72 -1.52 -2.58
C GLU A 27 -9.90 -1.36 -3.53
N ALA A 28 -11.03 -2.03 -3.24
CA ALA A 28 -12.23 -1.91 -4.06
C ALA A 28 -12.77 -0.48 -4.04
N ALA A 29 -12.82 0.15 -2.86
CA ALA A 29 -13.23 1.55 -2.72
C ALA A 29 -12.28 2.51 -3.47
N TYR A 30 -10.97 2.30 -3.38
CA TYR A 30 -9.97 3.09 -4.12
C TYR A 30 -10.22 3.02 -5.63
N ARG A 31 -10.45 1.81 -6.17
CA ARG A 31 -10.73 1.64 -7.61
C ARG A 31 -12.00 2.36 -8.05
N ASN A 32 -13.04 2.36 -7.22
CA ASN A 32 -14.27 3.08 -7.50
C ASN A 32 -14.01 4.60 -7.54
N VAL A 33 -13.29 5.14 -6.55
CA VAL A 33 -12.90 6.56 -6.52
C VAL A 33 -12.13 6.96 -7.78
N VAL A 34 -11.12 6.19 -8.16
CA VAL A 34 -10.34 6.45 -9.38
C VAL A 34 -11.22 6.38 -10.63
N ALA A 35 -12.13 5.40 -10.70
CA ALA A 35 -13.02 5.24 -11.85
C ALA A 35 -14.02 6.39 -11.99
N GLU A 36 -14.65 6.80 -10.90
CA GLU A 36 -15.64 7.89 -10.84
C GLU A 36 -15.00 9.24 -11.15
N SER A 37 -13.74 9.45 -10.73
CA SER A 37 -13.04 10.71 -10.91
C SER A 37 -12.40 10.88 -12.30
N ARG A 38 -12.48 9.86 -13.19
CA ARG A 38 -11.82 9.88 -14.51
C ARG A 38 -12.22 11.09 -15.37
N SER A 39 -13.46 11.53 -15.28
CA SER A 39 -13.99 12.67 -16.07
C SER A 39 -14.00 13.99 -15.30
N SER A 40 -13.68 13.99 -14.00
CA SER A 40 -13.84 15.15 -13.11
C SER A 40 -12.57 16.01 -13.00
N GLY A 41 -11.44 15.53 -13.53
CA GLY A 41 -10.16 16.25 -13.51
C GLY A 41 -9.36 16.05 -12.21
N ARG A 42 -8.14 16.60 -12.20
CA ARG A 42 -7.13 16.28 -11.18
C ARG A 42 -7.52 16.70 -9.75
N ALA A 43 -8.03 17.91 -9.57
CA ALA A 43 -8.40 18.42 -8.25
C ALA A 43 -9.52 17.60 -7.59
N ALA A 44 -10.51 17.16 -8.39
CA ALA A 44 -11.59 16.29 -7.91
C ALA A 44 -11.06 14.91 -7.51
N LEU A 45 -10.15 14.33 -8.31
CA LEU A 45 -9.49 13.08 -7.96
C LEU A 45 -8.69 13.19 -6.66
N ASP A 46 -7.88 14.24 -6.50
CA ASP A 46 -7.06 14.43 -5.30
C ASP A 46 -7.94 14.55 -4.04
N ALA A 47 -9.06 15.28 -4.11
CA ALA A 47 -10.02 15.40 -3.02
C ALA A 47 -10.71 14.06 -2.70
N ALA A 48 -11.12 13.31 -3.72
CA ALA A 48 -11.77 12.02 -3.54
C ALA A 48 -10.81 10.97 -2.95
N LEU A 49 -9.54 10.97 -3.38
CA LEU A 49 -8.51 10.11 -2.79
C LEU A 49 -8.19 10.48 -1.34
N ALA A 50 -8.20 11.76 -1.00
CA ALA A 50 -8.07 12.21 0.40
C ALA A 50 -9.24 11.72 1.27
N ALA A 51 -10.46 11.81 0.76
CA ALA A 51 -11.65 11.31 1.47
C ALA A 51 -11.62 9.79 1.65
N TRP A 52 -11.15 9.04 0.64
CA TRP A 52 -10.93 7.59 0.73
C TRP A 52 -9.86 7.22 1.77
N ALA A 53 -8.73 7.91 1.77
CA ALA A 53 -7.58 7.54 2.59
C ALA A 53 -7.82 7.74 4.10
N GLY A 54 -8.61 8.75 4.47
CA GLY A 54 -8.85 9.14 5.86
C GLY A 54 -9.35 8.00 6.76
N PRO A 55 -10.49 7.35 6.43
CA PRO A 55 -11.03 6.23 7.20
C PRO A 55 -10.05 5.05 7.38
N HIS A 56 -9.22 4.77 6.37
CA HIS A 56 -8.25 3.68 6.39
C HIS A 56 -6.93 4.05 7.10
N ARG A 57 -6.75 5.32 7.50
CA ARG A 57 -5.52 5.84 8.12
C ARG A 57 -4.28 5.63 7.24
N VAL A 58 -4.46 5.75 5.92
CA VAL A 58 -3.39 5.64 4.91
C VAL A 58 -3.19 6.98 4.22
N ALA A 59 -2.17 7.10 3.36
CA ALA A 59 -2.02 8.23 2.46
C ALA A 59 -2.81 8.01 1.16
N PRO A 60 -3.29 9.08 0.49
CA PRO A 60 -3.97 8.99 -0.81
C PRO A 60 -3.19 8.18 -1.86
N ALA A 61 -1.86 8.34 -1.88
CA ALA A 61 -0.97 7.63 -2.80
C ALA A 61 -0.85 6.13 -2.49
N ASP A 62 -1.20 5.66 -1.28
CA ASP A 62 -1.03 4.26 -0.90
C ASP A 62 -1.99 3.31 -1.64
N GLY A 63 -3.06 3.86 -2.24
CA GLY A 63 -4.04 3.09 -3.03
C GLY A 63 -3.42 2.35 -4.21
N VAL A 64 -2.35 2.89 -4.82
CA VAL A 64 -1.67 2.22 -5.92
C VAL A 64 -0.96 0.94 -5.48
N VAL A 65 -0.38 0.93 -4.28
CA VAL A 65 0.26 -0.27 -3.70
C VAL A 65 -0.79 -1.30 -3.30
N LEU A 66 -1.95 -0.86 -2.79
CA LEU A 66 -3.09 -1.75 -2.52
C LEU A 66 -3.60 -2.41 -3.82
N SER A 67 -3.79 -1.64 -4.88
CA SER A 67 -4.21 -2.19 -6.17
C SER A 67 -3.21 -3.16 -6.77
N GLU A 68 -1.90 -2.92 -6.59
CA GLU A 68 -0.88 -3.85 -7.06
C GLU A 68 -0.92 -5.19 -6.28
N LEU A 69 -1.23 -5.15 -4.98
CA LEU A 69 -1.38 -6.35 -4.15
C LEU A 69 -2.69 -7.12 -4.37
N ARG A 70 -3.64 -6.57 -5.14
CA ARG A 70 -4.96 -7.17 -5.35
C ARG A 70 -4.85 -8.58 -5.91
N GLY A 71 -5.24 -9.57 -5.11
CA GLY A 71 -5.20 -11.00 -5.49
C GLY A 71 -3.78 -11.57 -5.63
N LYS A 72 -2.74 -10.82 -5.26
CA LYS A 72 -1.33 -11.21 -5.40
C LYS A 72 -0.69 -11.41 -4.02
N ARG A 73 0.50 -12.02 -4.05
CA ARG A 73 1.41 -12.21 -2.91
C ARG A 73 2.80 -11.75 -3.32
N LEU A 74 3.13 -10.49 -3.08
CA LEU A 74 4.34 -9.85 -3.61
C LEU A 74 5.32 -9.49 -2.50
N GLY A 75 6.62 -9.53 -2.81
CA GLY A 75 7.66 -8.93 -1.97
C GLY A 75 7.93 -7.47 -2.36
N VAL A 76 8.72 -6.77 -1.54
CA VAL A 76 9.16 -5.39 -1.86
C VAL A 76 9.85 -5.27 -3.22
N PRO A 77 10.77 -6.17 -3.63
CA PRO A 77 11.41 -6.05 -4.95
C PRO A 77 10.42 -6.14 -6.11
N ASP A 78 9.42 -7.02 -6.00
CA ASP A 78 8.38 -7.16 -7.02
C ASP A 78 7.53 -5.87 -7.08
N LEU A 79 7.05 -5.37 -5.93
CA LEU A 79 6.28 -4.13 -5.86
C LEU A 79 7.02 -2.94 -6.46
N VAL A 80 8.32 -2.79 -6.15
CA VAL A 80 9.15 -1.73 -6.71
C VAL A 80 9.22 -1.86 -8.23
N ARG A 81 9.49 -3.06 -8.75
CA ARG A 81 9.58 -3.30 -10.19
C ARG A 81 8.27 -3.00 -10.92
N GLU A 82 7.13 -3.47 -10.39
CA GLU A 82 5.84 -3.26 -11.04
C GLU A 82 5.43 -1.78 -11.03
N LEU A 83 5.79 -1.02 -10.00
CA LEU A 83 5.39 0.38 -9.83
C LEU A 83 6.40 1.39 -10.39
N GLU A 84 7.62 0.97 -10.72
CA GLU A 84 8.64 1.80 -11.36
C GLU A 84 8.17 2.31 -12.73
N ALA A 85 7.45 1.47 -13.50
CA ALA A 85 6.86 1.87 -14.79
C ALA A 85 5.79 2.98 -14.64
N ALA A 86 5.19 3.10 -13.46
CA ALA A 86 4.26 4.17 -13.11
C ALA A 86 4.97 5.40 -12.50
N GLY A 87 6.31 5.40 -12.45
CA GLY A 87 7.12 6.50 -11.93
C GLY A 87 7.23 6.57 -10.41
N ILE A 88 6.86 5.51 -9.69
CA ILE A 88 6.88 5.49 -8.22
C ILE A 88 8.25 5.01 -7.75
N ALA A 89 8.89 5.79 -6.89
CA ALA A 89 10.24 5.50 -6.42
C ALA A 89 10.26 4.37 -5.38
N ALA A 90 11.38 3.65 -5.28
CA ALA A 90 11.50 2.49 -4.41
C ALA A 90 11.34 2.81 -2.91
N ASP A 91 11.75 3.99 -2.48
CA ASP A 91 11.57 4.52 -1.13
C ASP A 91 10.10 4.88 -0.86
N GLU A 92 9.39 5.44 -1.84
CA GLU A 92 7.95 5.69 -1.75
C GLU A 92 7.15 4.39 -1.60
N VAL A 93 7.47 3.36 -2.38
CA VAL A 93 6.87 2.02 -2.25
C VAL A 93 7.08 1.46 -0.84
N ARG A 94 8.30 1.58 -0.29
CA ARG A 94 8.62 1.09 1.06
C ARG A 94 7.85 1.85 2.13
N ALA A 95 7.84 3.19 2.05
CA ALA A 95 7.11 4.02 2.99
C ALA A 95 5.60 3.76 2.93
N SER A 96 5.05 3.54 1.74
CA SER A 96 3.65 3.17 1.54
C SER A 96 3.34 1.83 2.18
N LEU A 97 4.15 0.81 1.89
CA LEU A 97 3.96 -0.52 2.45
C LEU A 97 4.05 -0.53 3.98
N GLU A 98 4.95 0.25 4.58
CA GLU A 98 5.04 0.41 6.03
C GLU A 98 3.77 1.01 6.62
N ARG A 99 3.22 2.07 6.02
CA ARG A 99 1.93 2.66 6.45
C ARG A 99 0.78 1.68 6.31
N LEU A 100 0.69 0.98 5.18
CA LEU A 100 -0.36 0.00 4.92
C LEU A 100 -0.33 -1.17 5.92
N VAL A 101 0.86 -1.63 6.30
CA VAL A 101 1.01 -2.66 7.34
C VAL A 101 0.67 -2.11 8.72
N ALA A 102 1.10 -0.89 9.04
CA ALA A 102 0.75 -0.24 10.31
C ALA A 102 -0.76 0.02 10.44
N ALA A 103 -1.45 0.27 9.33
CA ALA A 103 -2.90 0.44 9.27
C ALA A 103 -3.68 -0.88 9.28
N GLY A 104 -3.02 -2.04 9.16
CA GLY A 104 -3.68 -3.35 9.18
C GLY A 104 -4.38 -3.75 7.87
N VAL A 105 -4.28 -2.91 6.83
CA VAL A 105 -4.87 -3.19 5.51
C VAL A 105 -3.98 -4.10 4.65
N VAL A 106 -2.69 -4.16 4.96
CA VAL A 106 -1.75 -5.12 4.36
C VAL A 106 -1.15 -6.00 5.44
N ALA A 107 -1.13 -7.30 5.21
CA ALA A 107 -0.56 -8.28 6.12
C ALA A 107 0.74 -8.86 5.57
N PRO A 108 1.81 -8.97 6.39
CA PRO A 108 2.94 -9.82 6.05
C PRO A 108 2.49 -11.28 6.06
N ILE A 109 2.86 -12.03 5.02
CA ILE A 109 2.64 -13.48 4.97
C ILE A 109 3.71 -14.15 5.84
N PRO A 110 3.36 -14.99 6.81
CA PRO A 110 4.33 -15.74 7.60
C PRO A 110 5.31 -16.50 6.71
N LEU A 111 6.60 -16.37 6.98
CA LEU A 111 7.61 -17.19 6.34
C LEU A 111 7.48 -18.64 6.83
N ALA A 112 7.90 -19.61 6.01
CA ALA A 112 7.90 -21.02 6.40
C ALA A 112 8.68 -21.26 7.72
N SER A 113 9.76 -20.50 7.94
CA SER A 113 10.54 -20.51 9.19
C SER A 113 9.81 -19.98 10.43
N GLN A 114 8.64 -19.36 10.26
CA GLN A 114 7.80 -18.81 11.34
C GLN A 114 6.55 -19.67 11.61
N LEU A 115 6.31 -20.68 10.77
CA LEU A 115 5.17 -21.60 10.91
C LEU A 115 5.54 -22.89 11.67
N GLY A 116 6.78 -22.99 12.19
CA GLY A 116 7.26 -24.13 12.95
C GLY A 116 7.81 -23.72 14.32
N ASN A 117 6.97 -23.88 15.34
CA ASN A 117 7.33 -24.29 16.70
C ASN A 117 6.09 -24.86 17.38
#